data_AF-A0A7Y5K6K2-F1
#
_entry.id   AF-A0A7Y5K6K2-F1
#
_cell.length_a   1.000
_cell.length_b   1.000
_cell.length_c   1.000
_cell.angle_alpha   90.00
_cell.angle_beta   90.00
_cell.angle_gamma   90.00
#
_symmetry.space_group_name_H-M   'P 1'
#
loop_
_entity.id
_entity.type
_entity.pdbx_description
1 polymer ?
#
loop_
_entity_poly.entity_id
_entity_poly.type
_entity_poly.pdbx_seq_one_letter_code
_entity_poly.pdbx_strand_id
1 'polypeptide(L)' 'MKGEDFLAVAKAMMQLRTEAGFRSAISRAYYALFNSASHLLRELDVTIAQSPSGHGDVKNFLFNCGIDQAVDFA' A
#
# COMPACT_ATOMS: atom_id res chain seq x y z
N MET A 1 7.92 -2.01 -11.58
CA MET A 1 8.14 -0.71 -10.90
C MET A 1 8.13 -0.96 -9.41
N LYS A 2 9.05 -0.32 -8.69
CA LYS A 2 9.16 -0.39 -7.23
C LYS A 2 8.11 0.54 -6.60
N GLY A 3 7.83 0.37 -5.31
CA GLY A 3 6.91 1.26 -4.60
C GLY A 3 7.35 2.73 -4.63
N GLU A 4 8.66 2.99 -4.64
CA GLU A 4 9.22 4.35 -4.73
C GLU A 4 8.81 5.08 -6.02
N ASP A 5 8.77 4.37 -7.14
CA ASP A 5 8.37 4.92 -8.44
C ASP A 5 6.92 5.45 -8.36
N PHE A 6 6.03 4.66 -7.78
CA PHE A 6 4.62 5.04 -7.59
C PHE A 6 4.47 6.20 -6.61
N LEU A 7 5.28 6.24 -5.55
CA LEU A 7 5.24 7.32 -4.57
C LEU A 7 5.69 8.66 -5.20
N ALA A 8 6.72 8.64 -6.05
CA ALA A 8 7.16 9.82 -6.78
C ALA A 8 6.03 10.37 -7.68
N VAL A 9 5.35 9.50 -8.41
CA VAL A 9 4.19 9.89 -9.24
C VAL A 9 3.05 10.43 -8.36
N ALA A 10 2.74 9.79 -7.24
CA ALA A 10 1.71 10.27 -6.32
C ALA A 10 1.99 11.70 -5.83
N LYS A 11 3.24 11.97 -5.43
CA LYS A 11 3.68 13.30 -5.00
C LYS A 11 3.59 14.34 -6.12
N ALA A 12 3.93 13.98 -7.36
CA ALA A 12 3.78 14.85 -8.52
C ALA A 12 2.31 15.18 -8.82
N MET A 13 1.42 14.17 -8.79
CA MET A 13 -0.01 14.37 -9.03
C MET A 13 -0.67 15.24 -7.96
N MET A 14 -0.24 15.14 -6.71
CA MET A 14 -0.69 16.02 -5.61
C MET A 14 -0.42 17.50 -5.88
N GLN A 15 0.65 17.84 -6.63
CA GLN A 15 0.98 19.23 -6.92
C GLN A 15 0.01 19.90 -7.90
N LEU A 16 -0.76 19.12 -8.66
CA LEU A 16 -1.74 19.66 -9.61
C LEU A 16 -2.90 20.37 -8.91
N ARG A 17 -3.19 20.02 -7.64
CA ARG A 17 -4.26 20.61 -6.82
C ARG A 17 -5.65 20.60 -7.50
N THR A 18 -5.90 19.61 -8.35
CA THR A 18 -7.20 19.36 -8.98
C THR A 18 -7.82 18.06 -8.47
N GLU A 19 -9.13 17.89 -8.61
CA GLU A 19 -9.82 16.64 -8.24
C GLU A 19 -9.22 15.42 -8.96
N ALA A 20 -9.00 15.54 -10.28
CA ALA A 20 -8.36 14.50 -11.07
C ALA A 20 -6.95 14.18 -10.54
N GLY A 21 -6.15 15.22 -10.21
CA GLY A 21 -4.83 15.06 -9.61
C GLY A 21 -4.87 14.32 -8.28
N PHE A 22 -5.81 14.65 -7.39
CA PHE A 22 -5.98 13.97 -6.10
C PHE A 22 -6.41 12.52 -6.25
N ARG A 23 -7.38 12.23 -7.12
CA ARG A 23 -7.81 10.85 -7.40
C ARG A 23 -6.67 10.00 -7.94
N SER A 24 -5.89 10.55 -8.89
CA SER A 24 -4.71 9.88 -9.42
C SER A 24 -3.63 9.71 -8.34
N ALA A 25 -3.37 10.72 -7.51
CA ALA A 25 -2.40 10.64 -6.43
C ALA A 25 -2.73 9.53 -5.43
N ILE A 26 -4.00 9.41 -5.00
CA ILE A 26 -4.44 8.35 -4.08
C ILE A 26 -4.23 6.97 -4.70
N SER A 27 -4.62 6.79 -5.96
CA SER A 27 -4.42 5.51 -6.65
C SER A 27 -2.93 5.14 -6.72
N ARG A 28 -2.05 6.09 -7.03
CA ARG A 28 -0.61 5.84 -7.08
C ARG A 28 -0.01 5.60 -5.70
N ALA A 29 -0.45 6.30 -4.67
CA ALA A 29 -0.03 6.06 -3.30
C ALA A 29 -0.41 4.65 -2.82
N TYR A 30 -1.62 4.18 -3.16
CA TYR A 30 -2.04 2.80 -2.89
C TYR A 30 -1.10 1.78 -3.53
N TYR A 31 -0.77 1.93 -4.82
CA TYR A 31 0.15 1.01 -5.49
C TYR A 31 1.59 1.14 -4.98
N ALA A 32 2.00 2.31 -4.51
CA ALA A 32 3.28 2.46 -3.81
C ALA A 32 3.33 1.57 -2.57
N LEU A 33 2.32 1.69 -1.70
CA LEU A 33 2.19 0.87 -0.49
C LEU A 33 2.15 -0.62 -0.82
N PHE A 34 1.27 -1.03 -1.75
CA PHE A 34 1.11 -2.43 -2.10
C PHE A 34 2.41 -3.05 -2.63
N ASN A 35 3.13 -2.37 -3.53
CA ASN A 35 4.35 -2.91 -4.09
C ASN A 35 5.49 -2.96 -3.06
N SER A 36 5.63 -1.93 -2.21
CA SER A 36 6.62 -1.96 -1.12
C SER A 36 6.34 -3.08 -0.12
N ALA A 37 5.08 -3.21 0.34
CA ALA A 37 4.70 -4.26 1.27
C ALA A 37 4.84 -5.66 0.66
N SER A 38 4.42 -5.83 -0.60
CA SER A 38 4.55 -7.12 -1.29
C SER A 38 6.00 -7.53 -1.47
N HIS A 39 6.88 -6.57 -1.75
CA HIS A 39 8.30 -6.82 -1.89
C HIS A 39 8.90 -7.29 -0.55
N LEU A 40 8.67 -6.53 0.52
CA LEU A 40 9.10 -6.88 1.87
C LEU A 40 8.63 -8.28 2.29
N LEU A 41 7.33 -8.57 2.10
CA LEU A 41 6.76 -9.86 2.46
C LEU A 41 7.40 -11.02 1.67
N ARG A 42 7.70 -10.83 0.38
CA ARG A 42 8.41 -11.82 -0.42
C ARG A 42 9.86 -12.01 0.01
N GLU A 43 10.53 -10.97 0.48
CA GLU A 43 11.87 -11.08 1.09
C GLU A 43 11.85 -11.88 2.40
N LEU A 44 10.69 -11.96 3.06
CA LEU A 44 10.43 -12.80 4.23
C LEU A 44 9.84 -14.17 3.87
N ASP A 45 10.00 -14.62 2.61
CA ASP A 45 9.48 -15.89 2.08
C ASP A 45 7.94 -16.06 2.19
N VAL A 46 7.18 -14.96 2.34
CA VAL A 46 5.72 -14.98 2.31
C VAL A 46 5.22 -15.00 0.85
N THR A 47 4.37 -15.98 0.54
CA THR A 47 3.75 -16.08 -0.78
C THR A 47 2.53 -15.15 -0.88
N ILE A 48 2.51 -14.32 -1.92
CA ILE A 48 1.39 -13.42 -2.24
C ILE A 48 0.84 -13.81 -3.60
N ALA A 49 -0.48 -13.96 -3.71
CA ALA A 49 -1.12 -14.28 -4.98
C ALA A 49 -0.83 -13.21 -6.05
N GLN A 50 -0.60 -13.66 -7.29
CA GLN A 50 -0.37 -12.76 -8.44
C GLN A 50 -1.69 -12.28 -9.08
N SER A 51 -2.82 -12.85 -8.65
CA SER A 51 -4.16 -12.43 -9.06
C SER A 51 -4.63 -11.23 -8.20
N PRO A 52 -5.79 -10.62 -8.53
CA PRO A 52 -6.35 -9.53 -7.73
C PRO A 52 -6.54 -9.87 -6.23
N SER A 53 -6.62 -11.15 -5.86
CA SER A 53 -6.70 -11.55 -4.45
C SER A 53 -5.44 -11.23 -3.66
N GLY A 54 -4.29 -11.02 -4.30
CA GLY A 54 -3.03 -10.65 -3.64
C GLY A 54 -3.10 -9.36 -2.83
N HIS A 55 -4.02 -8.44 -3.18
CA HIS A 55 -4.29 -7.26 -2.36
C HIS A 55 -4.88 -7.62 -0.99
N GLY A 56 -5.73 -8.64 -0.94
CA GLY A 56 -6.27 -9.19 0.29
C GLY A 56 -5.18 -9.84 1.14
N ASP A 57 -4.30 -10.62 0.51
CA ASP A 57 -3.16 -11.26 1.19
C ASP A 57 -2.28 -10.23 1.89
N VAL A 58 -1.82 -9.20 1.16
CA VAL A 58 -0.97 -8.13 1.71
C VAL A 58 -1.65 -7.43 2.88
N LYS A 59 -2.93 -7.08 2.75
CA LYS A 59 -3.70 -6.48 3.85
C LYS A 59 -3.71 -7.42 5.05
N ASN A 60 -4.07 -8.69 4.86
CA ASN A 60 -4.18 -9.65 5.96
C ASN A 60 -2.83 -9.87 6.65
N PHE A 61 -1.73 -10.04 5.92
CA PHE A 61 -0.41 -10.21 6.51
C PHE A 61 0.04 -8.98 7.30
N LEU A 62 -0.15 -7.77 6.77
CA LEU A 62 0.18 -6.53 7.50
C LEU A 62 -0.67 -6.33 8.75
N PHE A 63 -1.96 -6.71 8.72
CA PHE A 63 -2.84 -6.62 9.88
C PHE A 63 -2.63 -7.75 10.90
N ASN A 64 -2.18 -8.94 10.45
CA ASN A 64 -1.87 -10.07 11.33
C ASN A 64 -0.53 -9.90 12.06
N CYS A 65 0.31 -8.95 11.64
CA CYS A 65 1.41 -8.43 12.46
C CYS A 65 0.92 -7.46 13.56
N GLY A 66 -0.40 -7.35 13.77
CA GLY A 66 -1.06 -6.35 14.59
C GLY A 66 -0.59 -6.32 16.05
N ILE A 67 -0.37 -5.10 16.52
CA ILE A 67 -0.60 -4.69 17.90
C ILE A 67 -2.11 -4.73 18.09
N ASP A 68 -2.58 -5.53 19.05
CA ASP A 68 -3.96 -5.49 19.54
C ASP A 68 -4.32 -4.04 19.84
N GLN A 69 -5.41 -3.53 19.25
CA GLN A 69 -5.85 -2.15 19.47
C GLN A 69 -5.75 -1.79 20.95
N ALA A 70 -5.04 -0.70 21.24
CA ALA A 70 -4.96 -0.10 22.57
C ALA A 70 -6.35 -0.13 23.21
N VAL A 71 -6.42 -0.76 24.37
CA VAL A 71 -7.63 -0.92 25.17
C VAL A 71 -8.33 0.43 25.24
N ASP A 72 -9.59 0.49 24.82
CA ASP A 72 -10.45 1.66 24.99
C ASP A 72 -10.33 2.14 26.43
N PHE A 73 -9.91 3.40 26.64
CA PHE A 73 -10.06 4.05 27.94
C PHE A 73 -11.54 4.39 28.11
N ALA A 74 -12.28 3.50 28.76
CA ALA A 74 -13.58 3.76 29.38
C ALA A 74 -13.42 3.88 30.90
#